data_AF-A0AAU5XW08-F1
#
_entry.id   AF-A0AAU5XW08-F1
#
_cell.length_a   1.000
_cell.length_b   1.000
_cell.length_c   1.000
_cell.angle_alpha   90.00
_cell.angle_beta   90.00
_cell.angle_gamma   90.00
#
_symmetry.space_group_name_H-M   'P 1'
#
loop_
_entity.id
_entity.type
_entity.pdbx_description
1 polymer ?
#
loop_
_entity_poly.entity_id
_entity_poly.type
_entity_poly.pdbx_seq_one_letter_code
_entity_poly.pdbx_strand_id
1 'polypeptide(L)'
;MTTRETVSAYSRARFAGDVTAAAAQLASTFTFRSPLISSDDARGHLAGLGAFIGVVTGVDLISELYGESEATLVYDVHTATPVGTQRTAEHFRLQDGKITAITLIFDATPWHPVMAAAGR
;
A
#
# COMPACT_ATOMS: atom_id res chain seq x y z
N MET A 1 4.43 6.00 19.40
CA MET A 1 4.36 6.46 17.99
C MET A 1 2.89 6.71 17.70
N THR A 2 2.56 7.89 17.18
CA THR A 2 1.19 8.24 16.83
C THR A 2 0.76 7.54 15.55
N THR A 3 -0.56 7.46 15.29
CA THR A 3 -1.07 6.88 14.05
C THR A 3 -0.53 7.56 12.80
N ARG A 4 -0.39 8.89 12.84
CA ARG A 4 0.27 9.65 11.76
C ARG A 4 1.72 9.21 11.56
N GLU A 5 2.51 9.17 12.62
CA GLU A 5 3.93 8.78 12.53
C GLU A 5 4.11 7.38 11.94
N THR A 6 3.34 6.39 12.43
CA THR A 6 3.44 5.01 11.94
C THR A 6 3.05 4.89 10.47
N VAL A 7 1.92 5.50 10.07
CA VAL A 7 1.42 5.42 8.69
C VAL A 7 2.34 6.18 7.73
N SER A 8 2.80 7.38 8.08
CA SER A 8 3.74 8.13 7.23
C SER A 8 5.10 7.42 7.11
N ALA A 9 5.58 6.78 8.18
CA ALA A 9 6.80 5.97 8.13
C ALA A 9 6.65 4.77 7.20
N TYR A 10 5.52 4.05 7.29
CA TYR A 10 5.20 2.93 6.41
C TYR A 10 5.10 3.37 4.95
N SER A 11 4.31 4.40 4.64
CA SER A 11 4.10 4.88 3.25
C SER A 11 5.41 5.31 2.60
N ARG A 12 6.25 6.05 3.34
CA ARG A 12 7.59 6.46 2.86
C ARG A 12 8.47 5.24 2.58
N ALA A 13 8.54 4.28 3.50
CA ALA A 13 9.35 3.08 3.31
C ALA A 13 8.85 2.23 2.14
N ARG A 14 7.53 2.07 2.02
CA ARG A 14 6.88 1.36 0.91
C ARG A 14 7.26 1.96 -0.43
N PHE A 15 7.08 3.28 -0.63
CA PHE A 15 7.38 3.94 -1.90
C PHE A 15 8.89 4.11 -2.17
N ALA A 16 9.74 4.00 -1.14
CA ALA A 16 11.19 3.91 -1.31
C ALA A 16 11.66 2.48 -1.64
N GLY A 17 10.78 1.47 -1.62
CA GLY A 17 11.14 0.06 -1.78
C GLY A 17 11.88 -0.54 -0.58
N ASP A 18 11.88 0.13 0.58
CA ASP A 18 12.52 -0.34 1.80
C ASP A 18 11.58 -1.33 2.53
N VAL A 19 11.67 -2.60 2.12
CA VAL A 19 10.88 -3.70 2.68
C VAL A 19 11.09 -3.83 4.18
N THR A 20 12.31 -3.64 4.69
CA THR A 20 12.63 -3.82 6.10
C THR A 20 12.00 -2.71 6.94
N ALA A 21 12.13 -1.44 6.53
CA ALA A 21 11.52 -0.33 7.24
C ALA A 21 9.99 -0.36 7.15
N ALA A 22 9.42 -0.80 6.02
CA ALA A 22 7.98 -0.97 5.87
C ALA A 22 7.46 -2.08 6.80
N ALA A 23 8.10 -3.25 6.80
CA ALA A 23 7.75 -4.38 7.66
C ALA A 23 7.84 -4.01 9.15
N ALA A 24 8.80 -3.16 9.54
CA ALA A 24 8.94 -2.70 10.91
C ALA A 24 7.72 -1.92 11.44
N GLN A 25 6.86 -1.38 10.59
CA GLN A 25 5.62 -0.69 11.01
C GLN A 25 4.41 -1.62 11.13
N LEU A 26 4.52 -2.87 10.67
CA LEU A 26 3.43 -3.83 10.64
C LEU A 26 3.42 -4.69 11.92
N ALA A 27 2.23 -5.06 12.38
CA ALA A 27 2.04 -5.98 13.49
C ALA A 27 2.32 -7.42 13.05
N SER A 28 2.59 -8.32 14.00
CA SER A 28 2.73 -9.76 13.71
C SER A 28 1.42 -10.40 13.21
N THR A 29 0.27 -9.80 13.51
CA THR A 29 -1.08 -10.20 13.09
C THR A 29 -1.57 -9.47 11.83
N PHE A 30 -0.64 -8.84 11.09
CA PHE A 30 -0.97 -7.98 9.96
C PHE A 30 -1.73 -8.70 8.84
N THR A 31 -2.75 -8.04 8.29
CA THR A 31 -3.46 -8.49 7.09
C THR A 31 -3.53 -7.40 6.02
N PHE A 32 -3.55 -7.81 4.76
CA PHE A 32 -3.66 -6.94 3.60
C PHE A 32 -4.79 -7.39 2.67
N ARG A 33 -5.59 -6.45 2.21
CA ARG A 33 -6.64 -6.66 1.20
C ARG A 33 -6.57 -5.59 0.12
N SER A 34 -6.71 -6.00 -1.13
CA SER A 34 -6.85 -5.12 -2.29
C SER A 34 -7.68 -5.80 -3.37
N PRO A 35 -8.15 -5.07 -4.39
CA PRO A 35 -8.82 -5.64 -5.55
C PRO A 35 -8.03 -6.74 -6.30
N LEU A 36 -6.70 -6.71 -6.28
CA LEU A 36 -5.86 -7.63 -7.07
C LEU A 36 -5.21 -8.73 -6.24
N ILE A 37 -4.80 -8.43 -5.01
CA ILE A 37 -4.10 -9.37 -4.13
C ILE A 37 -4.60 -9.27 -2.70
N SER A 38 -4.48 -10.36 -1.95
CA SER A 38 -4.70 -10.42 -0.50
C SER A 38 -3.57 -11.19 0.16
N SER A 39 -3.26 -10.85 1.41
CA SER A 39 -2.26 -11.54 2.21
C SER A 39 -2.63 -11.53 3.69
N ASP A 40 -2.30 -12.60 4.40
CA ASP A 40 -2.52 -12.73 5.85
C ASP A 40 -1.23 -12.56 6.66
N ASP A 41 -0.14 -12.13 6.01
CA ASP A 41 1.10 -11.78 6.69
C ASP A 41 1.87 -10.65 5.98
N ALA A 42 2.79 -10.01 6.71
CA ALA A 42 3.61 -8.91 6.19
C ALA A 42 4.53 -9.34 5.04
N ARG A 43 5.01 -10.59 5.06
CA ARG A 43 5.96 -11.11 4.07
C ARG A 43 5.29 -11.28 2.70
N GLY A 44 4.10 -11.87 2.67
CA GLY A 44 3.32 -12.08 1.45
C GLY A 44 2.88 -10.77 0.84
N HIS A 45 2.44 -9.81 1.66
CA HIS A 45 2.14 -8.45 1.23
C HIS A 45 3.34 -7.74 0.59
N LEU A 46 4.51 -7.80 1.23
CA LEU A 46 5.70 -7.09 0.77
C LEU A 46 6.50 -7.84 -0.31
N ALA A 47 6.21 -9.12 -0.59
CA ALA A 47 6.91 -9.93 -1.58
C ALA A 47 6.86 -9.32 -3.00
N GLY A 48 5.77 -8.63 -3.33
CA GLY A 48 5.58 -7.96 -4.62
C GLY A 48 6.14 -6.54 -4.70
N LEU A 49 6.66 -5.98 -3.60
CA LEU A 49 6.95 -4.55 -3.50
C LEU A 49 8.00 -4.10 -4.54
N GLY A 50 9.06 -4.86 -4.74
CA GLY A 50 10.10 -4.52 -5.72
C GLY A 50 9.57 -4.43 -7.16
N ALA A 51 8.69 -5.36 -7.55
CA ALA A 51 8.06 -5.33 -8.87
C ALA A 51 7.11 -4.14 -9.03
N PHE A 52 6.36 -3.81 -7.96
CA PHE A 52 5.49 -2.64 -7.94
C PHE A 52 6.30 -1.34 -8.07
N ILE A 53 7.36 -1.15 -7.27
CA ILE A 53 8.21 0.06 -7.36
C ILE A 53 8.88 0.17 -8.73
N GLY A 54 9.21 -0.93 -9.39
CA GLY A 54 9.76 -0.92 -10.74
C GLY A 54 8.84 -0.29 -11.80
N VAL A 55 7.52 -0.22 -11.56
CA VAL A 55 6.57 0.42 -12.48
C VAL A 55 6.08 1.78 -12.02
N VAL A 56 6.29 2.17 -10.75
CA VAL A 56 5.83 3.44 -10.20
C VAL A 56 6.77 4.58 -10.61
N THR A 57 6.22 5.65 -11.14
CA THR A 57 6.96 6.85 -11.58
C THR A 57 6.73 8.06 -10.68
N GLY A 58 5.71 8.03 -9.83
CA GLY A 58 5.40 9.10 -8.89
C GLY A 58 4.19 8.78 -8.03
N VAL A 59 4.04 9.55 -6.95
CA VAL A 59 2.89 9.46 -6.05
C VAL A 59 2.47 10.87 -5.66
N ASP A 60 1.21 11.20 -5.93
CA ASP A 60 0.61 12.47 -5.56
C ASP A 60 -0.40 12.25 -4.43
N LEU A 61 -0.04 12.71 -3.23
CA LEU A 61 -0.91 12.64 -2.07
C LEU A 61 -2.02 13.70 -2.17
N ILE A 62 -3.28 13.27 -2.09
CA ILE A 62 -4.46 14.13 -2.24
C ILE A 62 -5.04 14.49 -0.88
N SER A 63 -5.17 13.51 0.02
CA SER A 63 -5.75 13.72 1.34
C SER A 63 -5.24 12.69 2.34
N GLU A 64 -5.15 13.11 3.60
CA GLU A 64 -4.88 12.25 4.74
C GLU A 64 -5.83 12.57 5.89
N LEU A 65 -6.49 11.56 6.42
CA LEU A 65 -7.32 11.66 7.61
C LEU A 65 -6.77 10.68 8.65
N TYR A 66 -6.64 11.15 9.89
CA TYR A 66 -6.08 10.38 10.99
C TYR A 66 -7.03 10.39 12.17
N GLY A 67 -7.34 9.20 12.66
CA GLY A 67 -7.92 8.97 13.97
C GLY A 67 -6.86 8.47 14.95
N GLU A 68 -7.30 8.09 16.15
CA GLU A 68 -6.40 7.54 17.18
C GLU A 68 -5.81 6.19 16.78
N SER A 69 -6.59 5.32 16.12
CA SER A 69 -6.21 3.95 15.77
C SER A 69 -6.48 3.60 14.30
N GLU A 70 -6.73 4.60 13.47
CA GLU A 70 -6.93 4.40 12.04
C GLU A 70 -6.48 5.60 11.22
N ALA A 71 -6.23 5.37 9.93
CA ALA A 71 -5.97 6.44 8.98
C ALA A 71 -6.58 6.10 7.62
N THR A 72 -6.90 7.13 6.85
CA THR A 72 -7.28 7.01 5.44
C THR A 72 -6.42 7.95 4.62
N LEU A 73 -5.70 7.40 3.66
CA LEU A 73 -4.97 8.15 2.66
C LEU A 73 -5.70 8.06 1.32
N VAL A 74 -5.75 9.16 0.59
CA VAL A 74 -6.17 9.21 -0.81
C VAL A 74 -5.01 9.75 -1.62
N TYR A 75 -4.56 9.01 -2.61
CA TYR A 75 -3.42 9.39 -3.45
C TYR A 75 -3.55 8.82 -4.86
N ASP A 76 -2.86 9.47 -5.79
CA ASP A 76 -2.63 8.98 -7.14
C ASP A 76 -1.26 8.29 -7.21
N VAL A 77 -1.23 7.08 -7.78
CA VAL A 77 0.02 6.39 -8.15
C VAL A 77 0.18 6.51 -9.66
N HIS A 78 1.25 7.15 -10.10
CA HIS A 78 1.62 7.20 -11.51
C HIS A 78 2.47 5.99 -11.85
N THR A 79 2.16 5.35 -12.97
CA THR A 79 2.87 4.15 -13.44
C THR A 79 3.35 4.31 -14.86
N ALA A 80 4.46 3.67 -15.20
CA ALA A 80 4.97 3.54 -16.57
C ALA A 80 4.22 2.46 -17.39
N THR A 81 3.03 2.06 -16.96
CA THR A 81 2.20 1.04 -17.62
C THR A 81 1.03 1.68 -18.37
N PRO A 82 0.32 0.96 -19.25
CA PRO A 82 -0.91 1.46 -19.88
C PRO A 82 -2.02 1.86 -18.90
N VAL A 83 -1.94 1.48 -17.61
CA VAL A 83 -2.84 1.96 -16.56
C VAL A 83 -2.72 3.46 -16.35
N GLY A 84 -1.54 4.04 -16.58
CA GLY A 84 -1.27 5.45 -16.32
C GLY A 84 -1.36 5.74 -14.82
N THR A 85 -2.42 6.43 -14.41
CA THR A 85 -2.62 6.86 -13.02
C THR A 85 -3.68 6.02 -12.32
N GLN A 86 -3.34 5.45 -11.16
CA GLN A 86 -4.27 4.76 -10.27
C GLN A 86 -4.65 5.65 -9.09
N ARG A 87 -5.91 6.10 -9.06
CA ARG A 87 -6.51 6.70 -7.86
C ARG A 87 -6.75 5.63 -6.80
N THR A 88 -6.18 5.84 -5.63
CA THR A 88 -6.18 4.88 -4.54
C THR A 88 -6.72 5.53 -3.27
N ALA A 89 -7.61 4.83 -2.58
CA ALA A 89 -7.84 5.03 -1.16
C ALA A 89 -7.21 3.86 -0.38
N GLU A 90 -6.44 4.17 0.64
CA GLU A 90 -5.80 3.19 1.52
C GLU A 90 -6.25 3.46 2.96
N HIS A 91 -6.93 2.47 3.54
CA HIS A 91 -7.35 2.50 4.93
C HIS A 91 -6.42 1.65 5.78
N PHE A 92 -6.04 2.19 6.94
CA PHE A 92 -5.14 1.57 7.90
C PHE A 92 -5.88 1.36 9.22
N ARG A 93 -5.71 0.19 9.82
CA ARG A 93 -6.03 -0.04 11.23
C ARG A 93 -4.75 -0.25 12.02
N LEU A 94 -4.72 0.31 13.22
CA LEU A 94 -3.57 0.26 14.11
C LEU A 94 -3.95 -0.25 15.49
N GLN A 95 -3.01 -0.95 16.12
CA GLN A 95 -3.06 -1.33 17.52
C GLN A 95 -1.64 -1.22 18.09
N ASP A 96 -1.50 -0.63 19.27
CA ASP A 96 -0.21 -0.47 19.97
C ASP A 96 0.89 0.16 19.10
N GLY A 97 0.51 1.12 18.25
CA GLY A 97 1.41 1.84 17.35
C GLY A 97 1.89 1.04 16.13
N LYS A 98 1.31 -0.14 15.87
CA LYS A 98 1.59 -0.98 14.70
C LYS A 98 0.36 -1.10 13.81
N ILE A 99 0.59 -1.22 12.50
CA ILE A 99 -0.49 -1.44 11.53
C ILE A 99 -0.90 -2.91 11.57
N THR A 100 -2.16 -3.18 11.88
CA THR A 100 -2.74 -4.53 11.93
C THR A 100 -3.51 -4.88 10.66
N ALA A 101 -3.99 -3.89 9.92
CA ALA A 101 -4.66 -4.14 8.64
C ALA A 101 -4.46 -2.98 7.68
N ILE A 102 -4.35 -3.32 6.39
CA ILE A 102 -4.44 -2.38 5.27
C ILE A 102 -5.50 -2.86 4.30
N THR A 103 -6.38 -1.95 3.89
CA THR A 103 -7.33 -2.16 2.79
C THR A 103 -7.09 -1.13 1.70
N LEU A 104 -6.73 -1.59 0.50
CA LEU A 104 -6.71 -0.75 -0.70
C LEU A 104 -8.04 -0.78 -1.42
N ILE A 105 -8.41 0.36 -1.97
CA ILE A 105 -9.58 0.55 -2.82
C ILE A 105 -9.12 1.33 -4.05
N PHE A 106 -9.25 0.72 -5.23
CA PHE A 106 -8.97 1.33 -6.53
C PHE A 106 -9.69 0.56 -7.63
N ASP A 107 -9.79 1.13 -8.83
CA ASP A 107 -10.31 0.41 -10.00
C ASP A 107 -9.26 -0.55 -10.56
N ALA A 108 -9.50 -1.85 -10.41
CA ALA A 108 -8.63 -2.91 -10.92
C ALA A 108 -8.81 -3.18 -12.42
N THR A 109 -9.86 -2.66 -13.05
CA THR A 109 -10.18 -2.95 -14.45
C THR A 109 -9.01 -2.70 -15.41
N PRO A 110 -8.26 -1.58 -15.31
CA PRO A 110 -7.11 -1.33 -16.18
C PRO A 110 -5.93 -2.29 -15.97
N TRP A 111 -5.85 -2.95 -14.81
CA TRP A 111 -4.74 -3.83 -14.45
C TRP A 111 -4.87 -5.24 -14.99
N HIS A 112 -6.09 -5.73 -15.25
CA HIS A 112 -6.28 -7.12 -15.68
C HIS A 112 -5.48 -7.47 -16.96
N PRO A 113 -5.45 -6.65 -18.03
CA PRO A 113 -4.62 -6.95 -19.20
C PRO A 113 -3.11 -6.94 -18.89
N VAL A 114 -2.66 -6.06 -17.99
CA VAL A 114 -1.24 -5.97 -17.59
C VAL A 114 -0.82 -7.22 -16.82
N MET A 115 -1.67 -7.70 -15.91
CA MET A 115 -1.43 -8.93 -15.15
C MET A 115 -1.40 -10.17 -16.05
N ALA A 116 -2.38 -10.29 -16.95
CA ALA A 116 -2.44 -11.38 -17.91
C ALA A 116 -1.18 -11.43 -18.80
N ALA A 117 -0.67 -10.28 -19.26
CA ALA A 117 0.56 -10.21 -20.04
C ALA A 117 1.82 -10.58 -19.24
N ALA A 118 1.79 -10.38 -17.92
CA ALA A 118 2.87 -10.73 -17.00
C ALA A 118 2.83 -12.20 -16.51
N GLY A 119 1.85 -12.99 -16.95
CA GLY A 119 1.64 -14.37 -16.52
C GLY A 119 1.18 -14.50 -15.06
N ARG A 120 0.43 -13.49 -14.56
CA ARG A 120 -0.11 -13.44 -13.20
C ARG A 120 -1.63 -13.32 -13.21
#